data_AF-A0A847RS45-F1
#
_entry.id   AF-A0A847RS45-F1
#
_cell.length_a   1.000
_cell.length_b   1.000
_cell.length_c   1.000
_cell.angle_alpha   90.00
_cell.angle_beta   90.00
_cell.angle_gamma   90.00
#
_symmetry.space_group_name_H-M   'P 1'
#
loop_
_entity.id
_entity.type
_entity.pdbx_description
1 polymer ?
#
loop_
_entity_poly.entity_id
_entity_poly.type
_entity_poly.pdbx_seq_one_letter_code
_entity_poly.pdbx_strand_id
1 'polypeptide(L)'
;MCVGLALSVPSMLLAAPATLKEATEQAIMKNPEVLAKWHVFNAAAAEQDAARGGFRPRVDLTAGIGREHQVDPGQKDRDYTRRGVTLSLRQVLFDGFATSSEVKRLGYAKLAGYYDLLATTDDVALEAGRAYIDVLRYRKLAALARDNYGVHKGIFDQIEQRVKAGVGRRVDLEQAAGRLALAESNWLTDESNLHDVTARFQRIVGDLPAADLQDVPSLEKSLPAAADLMPGLLKRSPSFLAAVQNVRAARAEVDVRKSANLPSLELRARQDLSRNTDGVYGKHRTGVVELVLNYNLYNGGTDSARIRQFSERLNLAMDLRDKACRDNRQILSIAWSDVRKLSEQLNYLEQHQLSTEKARDAYRKQFDIGQRTLLDLLDTENELFDARRSLAVAEYELQLAQLRVLGTSSTLLPALKLAPITDTQPAELSDDPADDNDRLSCGDSMVPLPVLDRKSVVIKPYVAVSSDAPAEAPKPDAIKPMAGGSLNDTLLKLASDWSAAWSGKQVDAYLAFYADSFVPEGGLSRDQWAKQRRARLNKPGTISVKLEDVKVSSQEGSKARVQFRQVYQSADFSDTVNKTLELVQDGNKWRIVAERTAP
;
A
#
# COMPACT_ATOMS: atom_id res chain seq x y z
N MET A 1 -30.42 -56.59 7.69
CA MET A 1 -31.20 -55.37 7.34
C MET A 1 -30.85 -54.29 8.35
N CYS A 2 -29.85 -53.47 8.04
CA CYS A 2 -29.52 -52.27 8.82
C CYS A 2 -29.97 -51.08 7.98
N VAL A 3 -31.01 -50.40 8.47
CA VAL A 3 -31.61 -49.23 7.84
C VAL A 3 -30.66 -48.04 8.04
N GLY A 4 -30.13 -47.52 6.93
CA GLY A 4 -29.32 -46.31 6.91
C GLY A 4 -30.20 -45.08 7.08
N LEU A 5 -30.01 -44.35 8.19
CA LEU A 5 -30.55 -43.01 8.36
C LEU A 5 -29.62 -42.02 7.63
N ALA A 6 -30.01 -41.62 6.43
CA ALA A 6 -29.40 -40.48 5.74
C ALA A 6 -29.90 -39.19 6.41
N LEU A 7 -29.09 -38.63 7.30
CA LEU A 7 -29.26 -37.26 7.79
C LEU A 7 -28.88 -36.29 6.66
N SER A 8 -29.87 -35.86 5.89
CA SER A 8 -29.75 -34.72 4.99
C SER A 8 -29.58 -33.46 5.84
N VAL A 9 -28.34 -32.99 6.00
CA VAL A 9 -28.08 -31.62 6.49
C VAL A 9 -28.59 -30.68 5.40
N PRO A 10 -29.59 -29.82 5.66
CA PRO A 10 -29.95 -28.80 4.69
C PRO A 10 -28.75 -27.87 4.55
N SER A 11 -28.13 -27.84 3.37
CA SER A 11 -27.25 -26.75 2.97
C SER A 11 -28.09 -25.48 3.00
N MET A 12 -28.06 -24.75 4.11
CA MET A 12 -28.31 -23.32 4.07
C MET A 12 -27.28 -22.75 3.10
N LEU A 13 -27.74 -22.40 1.89
CA LEU A 13 -27.10 -21.36 1.10
C LEU A 13 -27.06 -20.14 2.03
N LEU A 14 -25.94 -19.96 2.74
CA LEU A 14 -25.65 -18.69 3.38
C LEU A 14 -25.71 -17.67 2.25
N ALA A 15 -26.68 -16.77 2.33
CA ALA A 15 -26.80 -15.67 1.38
C ALA A 15 -25.45 -14.94 1.35
N ALA A 16 -24.96 -14.63 0.15
CA ALA A 16 -23.74 -13.86 -0.01
C ALA A 16 -23.87 -12.57 0.82
N PRO A 17 -22.84 -12.17 1.58
CA PRO A 17 -22.94 -11.02 2.48
C PRO A 17 -23.30 -9.77 1.68
N ALA A 18 -24.46 -9.19 2.01
CA ALA A 18 -25.03 -8.06 1.29
C ALA A 18 -24.71 -6.73 1.97
N THR A 19 -24.24 -6.76 3.23
CA THR A 19 -23.89 -5.59 4.01
C THR A 19 -22.42 -5.60 4.44
N LEU A 20 -21.87 -4.40 4.70
CA LEU A 20 -20.52 -4.25 5.25
C LEU A 20 -20.33 -5.05 6.54
N LYS A 21 -21.35 -5.06 7.42
CA LYS A 21 -21.32 -5.78 8.70
C LYS A 21 -21.17 -7.28 8.47
N GLU A 22 -22.04 -7.87 7.65
CA GLU A 22 -22.02 -9.31 7.35
C GLU A 22 -20.70 -9.74 6.69
N ALA A 23 -20.21 -8.96 5.72
CA ALA A 23 -18.94 -9.25 5.05
C ALA A 23 -17.77 -9.24 6.04
N THR A 24 -17.77 -8.28 6.97
CA THR A 24 -16.73 -8.14 8.00
C THR A 24 -16.81 -9.28 9.02
N GLU A 25 -18.02 -9.58 9.51
CA GLU A 25 -18.27 -10.67 10.46
C GLU A 25 -17.83 -12.02 9.88
N GLN A 26 -18.24 -12.28 8.63
CA GLN A 26 -17.88 -13.51 7.94
C GLN A 26 -16.36 -13.62 7.74
N ALA A 27 -15.70 -12.54 7.32
CA ALA A 27 -14.25 -12.52 7.16
C ALA A 27 -13.56 -12.86 8.49
N ILE A 28 -13.92 -12.20 9.59
CA ILE A 28 -13.32 -12.47 10.91
C ILE A 28 -13.49 -13.94 11.33
N MET A 29 -14.70 -14.50 11.14
CA MET A 29 -15.02 -15.85 11.62
C MET A 29 -14.40 -16.97 10.78
N LYS A 30 -14.13 -16.72 9.49
CA LYS A 30 -13.63 -17.75 8.56
C LYS A 30 -12.19 -17.53 8.09
N ASN A 31 -11.58 -16.38 8.34
CA ASN A 31 -10.25 -16.06 7.83
C ASN A 31 -9.16 -16.94 8.51
N PRO A 32 -8.32 -17.65 7.73
CA PRO A 32 -7.27 -18.52 8.28
C PRO A 32 -6.23 -17.81 9.16
N GLU A 33 -5.94 -16.53 8.91
CA GLU A 33 -4.96 -15.76 9.70
C GLU A 33 -5.46 -15.51 11.12
N VAL A 34 -6.75 -15.18 11.26
CA VAL A 34 -7.40 -15.01 12.56
C VAL A 34 -7.44 -16.34 13.32
N LEU A 35 -7.85 -17.43 12.65
CA LEU A 35 -7.89 -18.76 13.25
C LEU A 35 -6.50 -19.24 13.68
N ALA A 36 -5.46 -18.96 12.88
CA ALA A 36 -4.08 -19.29 13.24
C ALA A 36 -3.64 -18.56 14.52
N LYS A 37 -3.95 -17.27 14.65
CA LYS A 37 -3.66 -16.50 15.88
C LYS A 37 -4.46 -16.99 17.09
N TRP A 38 -5.69 -17.44 16.87
CA TRP A 38 -6.50 -18.04 17.92
C TRP A 38 -5.87 -19.34 18.45
N HIS A 39 -5.38 -20.20 17.56
CA HIS A 39 -4.65 -21.41 17.95
C HIS A 39 -3.33 -21.08 18.67
N VAL A 40 -2.60 -20.04 18.26
CA VAL A 40 -1.38 -19.57 18.95
C VAL A 40 -1.71 -19.11 20.37
N PHE A 41 -2.79 -18.35 20.56
CA PHE A 41 -3.24 -17.93 21.89
C PHE A 41 -3.61 -19.11 22.80
N ASN A 42 -4.37 -20.09 22.27
CA ASN A 42 -4.72 -21.30 23.02
C ASN A 42 -3.49 -22.15 23.38
N ALA A 43 -2.51 -22.25 22.47
CA ALA A 43 -1.26 -22.93 22.74
C ALA A 43 -0.46 -22.23 23.86
N ALA A 44 -0.42 -20.90 23.87
CA ALA A 44 0.23 -20.12 24.92
C ALA A 44 -0.44 -20.31 26.29
N ALA A 45 -1.77 -20.46 26.34
CA ALA A 45 -2.48 -20.80 27.57
C ALA A 45 -2.08 -22.19 28.10
N ALA A 46 -2.02 -23.20 27.22
CA ALA A 46 -1.57 -24.53 27.60
C ALA A 46 -0.09 -24.56 28.01
N GLU A 47 0.77 -23.74 27.41
CA GLU A 47 2.18 -23.60 27.77
C GLU A 47 2.34 -23.01 29.19
N GLN A 48 1.55 -21.99 29.54
CA GLN A 48 1.52 -21.44 30.89
C GLN A 48 1.08 -22.50 31.93
N ASP A 49 0.06 -23.29 31.62
CA ASP A 49 -0.41 -24.37 32.50
C ASP A 49 0.62 -25.50 32.62
N ALA A 50 1.35 -25.82 31.55
CA ALA A 50 2.47 -26.75 31.60
C ALA A 50 3.57 -26.26 32.56
N ALA A 51 3.91 -24.97 32.54
CA ALA A 51 4.86 -24.38 33.47
C ALA A 51 4.37 -24.39 34.93
N ARG A 52 3.07 -24.22 35.17
CA ARG A 52 2.47 -24.40 36.52
C ARG A 52 2.66 -25.83 37.05
N GLY A 53 2.90 -26.80 36.17
CA GLY A 53 3.31 -28.16 36.54
C GLY A 53 4.59 -28.20 37.39
N GLY A 54 5.47 -27.21 37.29
CA GLY A 54 6.69 -27.10 38.11
C GLY A 54 6.41 -26.99 39.61
N PHE A 55 5.22 -26.50 40.01
CA PHE A 55 4.79 -26.46 41.41
C PHE A 55 4.27 -27.80 41.94
N ARG A 56 4.06 -28.78 41.06
CA ARG A 56 3.45 -30.06 41.40
C ARG A 56 4.53 -31.14 41.51
N PRO A 57 4.30 -32.18 42.32
CA PRO A 57 5.19 -33.32 42.36
C PRO A 57 5.23 -34.04 41.01
N ARG A 58 6.41 -34.45 40.60
CA ARG A 58 6.65 -35.36 39.48
C ARG A 58 6.79 -36.78 40.01
N VAL A 59 6.03 -37.72 39.43
CA VAL A 59 6.09 -39.14 39.77
C VAL A 59 6.52 -39.91 38.52
N ASP A 60 7.63 -40.62 38.59
CA ASP A 60 8.17 -41.44 37.50
C ASP A 60 8.27 -42.91 37.93
N LEU A 61 7.85 -43.82 37.04
CA LEU A 61 8.03 -45.27 37.19
C LEU A 61 9.06 -45.73 36.16
N THR A 62 10.16 -46.31 36.62
CA THR A 62 11.17 -46.94 35.75
C THR A 62 11.15 -48.45 36.00
N ALA A 63 10.96 -49.24 34.95
CA ALA A 63 11.03 -50.70 35.02
C ALA A 63 12.05 -51.21 33.99
N GLY A 64 12.88 -52.16 34.39
CA GLY A 64 13.95 -52.68 33.54
C GLY A 64 14.24 -54.14 33.79
N ILE A 65 14.64 -54.83 32.73
CA ILE A 65 15.17 -56.19 32.73
C ILE A 65 16.39 -56.23 31.81
N GLY A 66 17.49 -56.78 32.28
CA GLY A 66 18.73 -56.89 31.51
C GLY A 66 19.58 -58.05 31.98
N ARG A 67 20.41 -58.58 31.08
CA ARG A 67 21.46 -59.53 31.42
C ARG A 67 22.74 -58.75 31.64
N GLU A 68 23.39 -59.00 32.76
CA GLU A 68 24.58 -58.29 33.21
C GLU A 68 25.70 -59.32 33.44
N HIS A 69 26.87 -58.99 32.93
CA HIS A 69 28.12 -59.71 33.19
C HIS A 69 29.00 -58.76 34.00
N GLN A 70 29.27 -59.12 35.25
CA GLN A 70 30.00 -58.29 36.20
C GLN A 70 31.33 -58.95 36.55
N VAL A 71 32.41 -58.17 36.45
CA VAL A 71 33.78 -58.57 36.78
C VAL A 71 34.28 -57.63 37.88
N ASP A 72 34.32 -58.11 39.12
CA ASP A 72 34.81 -57.34 40.27
C ASP A 72 36.19 -57.88 40.72
N PRO A 73 37.22 -57.02 40.88
CA PRO A 73 38.54 -57.45 41.34
C PRO A 73 38.49 -58.24 42.66
N GLY A 74 39.09 -59.42 42.68
CA GLY A 74 39.14 -60.29 43.86
C GLY A 74 37.86 -61.09 44.14
N GLN A 75 36.86 -61.01 43.26
CA GLN A 75 35.65 -61.86 43.27
C GLN A 75 35.59 -62.68 41.98
N LYS A 76 34.80 -63.76 41.96
CA LYS A 76 34.52 -64.50 40.72
C LYS A 76 33.58 -63.69 39.84
N ASP A 77 33.82 -63.72 38.53
CA ASP A 77 32.92 -63.17 37.50
C ASP A 77 31.49 -63.70 37.68
N ARG A 78 30.50 -62.85 37.44
CA ARG A 78 29.09 -63.16 37.66
C ARG A 78 28.25 -62.81 36.45
N ASP A 79 27.45 -63.78 36.02
CA ASP A 79 26.40 -63.60 35.04
C ASP A 79 25.03 -63.68 35.72
N TYR A 80 24.23 -62.64 35.58
CA TYR A 80 22.89 -62.64 36.15
C TYR A 80 21.91 -61.82 35.31
N THR A 81 20.64 -62.13 35.47
CA THR A 81 19.57 -61.30 34.91
C THR A 81 19.08 -60.37 36.01
N ARG A 82 19.36 -59.08 35.85
CA ARG A 82 18.86 -58.01 36.70
C ARG A 82 17.44 -57.66 36.26
N ARG A 83 16.53 -57.53 37.22
CA ARG A 83 15.17 -57.03 37.00
C ARG A 83 14.85 -56.05 38.11
N GLY A 84 14.27 -54.91 37.78
CA GLY A 84 13.94 -53.92 38.79
C GLY A 84 12.82 -53.00 38.38
N VAL A 85 12.10 -52.53 39.39
CA VAL A 85 11.10 -51.46 39.28
C VAL A 85 11.46 -50.40 40.30
N THR A 86 11.59 -49.16 39.85
CA THR A 86 11.82 -47.98 40.67
C THR A 86 10.64 -47.04 40.51
N LEU A 87 10.02 -46.66 41.62
CA LEU A 87 9.10 -45.53 41.69
C LEU A 87 9.84 -44.35 42.33
N SER A 88 9.85 -43.18 41.67
CA SER A 88 10.45 -41.96 42.20
C SER A 88 9.47 -40.80 42.18
N LEU A 89 9.43 -40.05 43.29
CA LEU A 89 8.72 -38.80 43.49
C LEU A 89 9.75 -37.68 43.64
N ARG A 90 9.60 -36.60 42.89
CA ARG A 90 10.39 -35.37 43.03
C ARG A 90 9.46 -34.18 43.13
N GLN A 91 9.64 -33.35 44.16
CA GLN A 91 8.89 -32.12 44.32
C GLN A 91 9.82 -30.97 44.66
N VAL A 92 9.83 -29.96 43.81
CA VAL A 92 10.51 -28.70 44.08
C VAL A 92 9.73 -27.97 45.18
N LEU A 93 10.41 -27.64 46.28
CA LEU A 93 9.84 -26.83 47.36
C LEU A 93 10.23 -25.36 47.20
N PHE A 94 11.43 -25.11 46.68
CA PHE A 94 11.94 -23.78 46.34
C PHE A 94 12.97 -23.90 45.22
N ASP A 95 12.95 -23.01 44.24
CA ASP A 95 13.88 -23.00 43.10
C ASP A 95 14.41 -21.60 42.79
N GLY A 96 14.56 -20.77 43.83
CA GLY A 96 14.96 -19.38 43.62
C GLY A 96 13.90 -18.55 42.90
N PHE A 97 12.63 -18.93 43.01
CA PHE A 97 11.49 -18.33 42.29
C PHE A 97 11.50 -18.58 40.77
N ALA A 98 12.26 -19.55 40.27
CA ALA A 98 12.34 -19.85 38.84
C ALA A 98 10.97 -20.22 38.26
N THR A 99 10.25 -21.17 38.87
CA THR A 99 8.93 -21.60 38.41
C THR A 99 7.91 -20.47 38.48
N SER A 100 7.90 -19.66 39.54
CA SER A 100 6.99 -18.51 39.64
C SER A 100 7.27 -17.43 38.61
N SER A 101 8.54 -17.10 38.37
CA SER A 101 8.93 -16.12 37.35
C SER A 101 8.64 -16.63 35.95
N GLU A 102 8.78 -17.94 35.70
CA GLU A 102 8.47 -18.55 34.40
C GLU A 102 6.96 -18.57 34.13
N VAL A 103 6.14 -18.91 35.12
CA VAL A 103 4.67 -18.82 35.00
C VAL A 103 4.23 -17.38 34.77
N LYS A 104 4.89 -16.41 35.41
CA LYS A 104 4.65 -14.97 35.18
C LYS A 104 5.06 -14.55 33.76
N ARG A 105 6.23 -14.98 33.28
CA ARG A 105 6.72 -14.73 31.91
C ARG A 105 5.72 -15.25 30.87
N LEU A 106 5.29 -16.50 31.02
CA LEU A 106 4.33 -17.14 30.12
C LEU A 106 2.93 -16.52 30.23
N GLY A 107 2.54 -16.02 31.41
CA GLY A 107 1.31 -15.23 31.57
C GLY A 107 1.32 -13.97 30.71
N TYR A 108 2.41 -13.19 30.72
CA TYR A 108 2.54 -12.02 29.84
C TYR A 108 2.68 -12.41 28.36
N ALA A 109 3.36 -13.51 28.04
CA ALA A 109 3.45 -14.01 26.66
C ALA A 109 2.08 -14.42 26.11
N LYS A 110 1.24 -15.08 26.93
CA LYS A 110 -0.16 -15.38 26.61
C LYS A 110 -0.98 -14.10 26.39
N LEU A 111 -0.81 -13.08 27.24
CA LEU A 111 -1.46 -11.77 27.04
C LEU A 111 -1.00 -11.08 25.76
N ALA A 112 0.29 -11.16 25.42
CA ALA A 112 0.80 -10.66 24.14
C ALA A 112 0.13 -11.40 22.97
N GLY A 113 0.05 -12.74 23.03
CA GLY A 113 -0.65 -13.55 22.04
C GLY A 113 -2.16 -13.23 21.91
N TYR A 114 -2.82 -12.87 23.02
CA TYR A 114 -4.19 -12.38 23.01
C TYR A 114 -4.33 -11.06 22.25
N TYR A 115 -3.47 -10.09 22.54
CA TYR A 115 -3.49 -8.82 21.82
C TYR A 115 -3.06 -8.94 20.36
N ASP A 116 -2.18 -9.87 20.02
CA ASP A 116 -1.87 -10.22 18.62
C ASP A 116 -3.09 -10.78 17.89
N LEU A 117 -3.89 -11.63 18.54
CA LEU A 117 -5.17 -12.12 17.99
C LEU A 117 -6.13 -10.96 17.73
N LEU A 118 -6.28 -10.04 18.68
CA LEU A 118 -7.13 -8.85 18.51
C LEU A 118 -6.60 -7.94 17.39
N ALA A 119 -5.29 -7.72 17.31
CA ALA A 119 -4.68 -6.92 16.24
C ALA A 119 -4.96 -7.53 14.86
N THR A 120 -4.77 -8.85 14.72
CA THR A 120 -5.05 -9.56 13.46
C THR A 120 -6.55 -9.54 13.14
N THR A 121 -7.42 -9.58 14.15
CA THR A 121 -8.87 -9.43 13.97
C THR A 121 -9.23 -8.05 13.43
N ASP A 122 -8.66 -6.98 14.02
CA ASP A 122 -8.86 -5.60 13.56
C ASP A 122 -8.32 -5.40 12.13
N ASP A 123 -7.15 -5.96 11.80
CA ASP A 123 -6.55 -5.88 10.47
C ASP A 123 -7.41 -6.59 9.41
N VAL A 124 -7.88 -7.80 9.69
CA VAL A 124 -8.76 -8.55 8.78
C VAL A 124 -10.12 -7.86 8.65
N ALA A 125 -10.65 -7.28 9.73
CA ALA A 125 -11.88 -6.51 9.67
C ALA A 125 -11.75 -5.27 8.76
N LEU A 126 -10.63 -4.54 8.91
CA LEU A 126 -10.31 -3.40 8.07
C LEU A 126 -10.08 -3.82 6.61
N GLU A 127 -9.42 -4.94 6.36
CA GLU A 127 -9.20 -5.47 5.01
C GLU A 127 -10.52 -5.89 4.34
N ALA A 128 -11.40 -6.57 5.07
CA ALA A 128 -12.73 -6.95 4.60
C ALA A 128 -13.58 -5.72 4.26
N GLY A 129 -13.58 -4.70 5.13
CA GLY A 129 -14.30 -3.47 4.87
C GLY A 129 -13.73 -2.69 3.67
N ARG A 130 -12.41 -2.68 3.49
CA ARG A 130 -11.77 -2.09 2.30
C ARG A 130 -12.17 -2.84 1.03
N ALA A 131 -12.14 -4.16 1.04
CA ALA A 131 -12.53 -4.97 -0.10
C ALA A 131 -14.01 -4.75 -0.47
N TYR A 132 -14.89 -4.64 0.53
CA TYR A 132 -16.31 -4.32 0.34
C TYR A 132 -16.50 -2.97 -0.35
N ILE A 133 -15.85 -1.92 0.15
CA ILE A 133 -15.93 -0.56 -0.42
C ILE A 133 -15.31 -0.52 -1.82
N ASP A 134 -14.21 -1.23 -2.04
CA ASP A 134 -13.57 -1.32 -3.36
C ASP A 134 -14.51 -1.94 -4.40
N VAL A 135 -15.25 -3.00 -4.07
CA VAL A 135 -16.24 -3.59 -4.99
C VAL A 135 -17.33 -2.58 -5.33
N LEU A 136 -17.88 -1.86 -4.36
CA LEU A 136 -18.86 -0.79 -4.61
C LEU A 136 -18.29 0.30 -5.52
N ARG A 137 -17.07 0.77 -5.22
CA ARG A 137 -16.36 1.78 -6.00
C ARG A 137 -16.18 1.35 -7.45
N TYR A 138 -15.60 0.18 -7.69
CA TYR A 138 -15.32 -0.26 -9.05
C TYR A 138 -16.58 -0.66 -9.83
N ARG A 139 -17.65 -1.09 -9.16
CA ARG A 139 -18.98 -1.22 -9.80
C ARG A 139 -19.49 0.14 -10.29
N LYS A 140 -19.35 1.19 -9.47
CA LYS A 140 -19.73 2.56 -9.86
C LYS A 140 -18.88 3.07 -11.02
N LEU A 141 -17.56 2.84 -11.00
CA LEU A 141 -16.66 3.26 -12.07
C LEU A 141 -16.93 2.54 -13.39
N ALA A 142 -17.09 1.21 -13.36
CA ALA A 142 -17.45 0.43 -14.54
C ALA A 142 -18.81 0.89 -15.13
N ALA A 143 -19.79 1.18 -14.27
CA ALA A 143 -21.07 1.75 -14.71
C ALA A 143 -20.90 3.12 -15.39
N LEU A 144 -20.12 4.04 -14.82
CA LEU A 144 -19.83 5.34 -15.42
C LEU A 144 -19.10 5.20 -16.77
N ALA A 145 -18.15 4.28 -16.89
CA ALA A 145 -17.40 4.05 -18.12
C ALA A 145 -18.30 3.44 -19.23
N ARG A 146 -19.17 2.51 -18.86
CA ARG A 146 -20.20 1.96 -19.75
C ARG A 146 -21.18 3.04 -20.23
N ASP A 147 -21.63 3.93 -19.34
CA ASP A 147 -22.51 5.04 -19.70
C ASP A 147 -21.80 6.02 -20.65
N ASN A 148 -20.51 6.31 -20.41
CA ASN A 148 -19.69 7.15 -21.29
C ASN A 148 -19.52 6.54 -22.70
N TYR A 149 -19.27 5.23 -22.78
CA TYR A 149 -19.28 4.50 -24.04
C TYR A 149 -20.63 4.65 -24.76
N GLY A 150 -21.75 4.50 -24.04
CA GLY A 150 -23.10 4.69 -24.57
C GLY A 150 -23.33 6.09 -25.15
N VAL A 151 -22.85 7.13 -24.46
CA VAL A 151 -22.91 8.53 -24.93
C VAL A 151 -22.11 8.72 -26.21
N HIS A 152 -20.84 8.30 -26.23
CA HIS A 152 -20.00 8.44 -27.42
C HIS A 152 -20.49 7.60 -28.60
N LYS A 153 -21.10 6.43 -28.34
CA LYS A 153 -21.72 5.60 -29.36
C LYS A 153 -22.90 6.32 -30.01
N GLY A 154 -23.77 6.94 -29.20
CA GLY A 154 -24.88 7.75 -29.69
C GLY A 154 -24.42 8.94 -30.55
N ILE A 155 -23.37 9.65 -30.12
CA ILE A 155 -22.78 10.75 -30.91
C ILE A 155 -22.22 10.22 -32.23
N PHE A 156 -21.43 9.14 -32.20
CA PHE A 156 -20.86 8.53 -33.39
C PHE A 156 -21.94 8.15 -34.41
N ASP A 157 -23.00 7.46 -33.97
CA ASP A 157 -24.10 7.03 -34.85
C ASP A 157 -24.81 8.23 -35.50
N GLN A 158 -25.00 9.33 -34.75
CA GLN A 158 -25.59 10.56 -35.27
C GLN A 158 -24.70 11.24 -36.32
N ILE A 159 -23.39 11.30 -36.10
CA ILE A 159 -22.43 11.85 -37.06
C ILE A 159 -22.35 10.97 -38.31
N GLU A 160 -22.33 9.65 -38.14
CA GLU A 160 -22.31 8.69 -39.25
C GLU A 160 -23.53 8.88 -40.17
N GLN A 161 -24.72 9.04 -39.59
CA GLN A 161 -25.94 9.34 -40.34
C GLN A 161 -25.86 10.65 -41.11
N ARG A 162 -25.35 11.73 -40.48
CA ARG A 162 -25.17 13.04 -41.14
C ARG A 162 -24.18 12.97 -42.30
N VAL A 163 -23.08 12.22 -42.15
CA VAL A 163 -22.09 12.00 -43.21
C VAL A 163 -22.68 11.17 -44.35
N LYS A 164 -23.42 10.08 -44.05
CA LYS A 164 -24.12 9.26 -45.05
C LYS A 164 -25.17 10.06 -45.84
N ALA A 165 -25.84 11.01 -45.18
CA ALA A 165 -26.79 11.93 -45.82
C ALA A 165 -26.11 13.09 -46.59
N GLY A 166 -24.78 13.17 -46.60
CA GLY A 166 -24.01 14.19 -47.33
C GLY A 166 -23.96 15.57 -46.66
N VAL A 167 -24.47 15.70 -45.42
CA VAL A 167 -24.53 16.97 -44.67
C VAL A 167 -23.48 17.08 -43.56
N GLY A 168 -22.60 16.07 -43.43
CA GLY A 168 -21.55 16.00 -42.41
C GLY A 168 -20.14 15.93 -43.00
N ARG A 169 -19.13 16.26 -42.18
CA ARG A 169 -17.70 16.18 -42.56
C ARG A 169 -17.14 14.79 -42.22
N ARG A 170 -16.38 14.17 -43.14
CA ARG A 170 -15.75 12.85 -42.88
C ARG A 170 -14.76 12.88 -41.70
N VAL A 171 -14.04 13.99 -41.51
CA VAL A 171 -13.12 14.14 -40.37
C VAL A 171 -13.83 14.10 -39.01
N ASP A 172 -15.06 14.62 -38.94
CA ASP A 172 -15.87 14.60 -37.72
C ASP A 172 -16.25 13.15 -37.35
N LEU A 173 -16.50 12.30 -38.35
CA LEU A 173 -16.77 10.87 -38.15
C LEU A 173 -15.53 10.14 -37.60
N GLU A 174 -14.36 10.36 -38.18
CA GLU A 174 -13.11 9.77 -37.68
C GLU A 174 -12.79 10.23 -36.25
N GLN A 175 -13.04 11.50 -35.93
CA GLN A 175 -12.84 12.04 -34.59
C GLN A 175 -13.81 11.40 -33.57
N ALA A 176 -15.08 11.24 -33.95
CA ALA A 176 -16.07 10.54 -33.12
C ALA A 176 -15.70 9.06 -32.94
N ALA A 177 -15.21 8.40 -34.00
CA ALA A 177 -14.75 7.01 -33.95
C ALA A 177 -13.59 6.84 -32.95
N GLY A 178 -12.61 7.77 -32.99
CA GLY A 178 -11.49 7.77 -32.05
C GLY A 178 -11.94 7.92 -30.59
N ARG A 179 -12.89 8.82 -30.31
CA ARG A 179 -13.45 8.99 -28.95
C ARG A 179 -14.25 7.77 -28.49
N LEU A 180 -15.02 7.16 -29.39
CA LEU A 180 -15.75 5.93 -29.10
C LEU A 180 -14.80 4.77 -28.74
N ALA A 181 -13.74 4.57 -29.54
CA ALA A 181 -12.74 3.53 -29.27
C ALA A 181 -12.00 3.75 -27.94
N LEU A 182 -11.70 5.00 -27.59
CA LEU A 182 -11.12 5.35 -26.29
C LEU A 182 -12.09 5.02 -25.14
N ALA A 183 -13.38 5.35 -25.30
CA ALA A 183 -14.40 5.05 -24.29
C ALA A 183 -14.59 3.54 -24.08
N GLU A 184 -14.54 2.76 -25.15
CA GLU A 184 -14.59 1.29 -25.09
C GLU A 184 -13.36 0.70 -24.37
N SER A 185 -12.16 1.21 -24.68
CA SER A 185 -10.93 0.81 -23.97
C SER A 185 -10.97 1.14 -22.47
N ASN A 186 -11.53 2.30 -22.10
CA ASN A 186 -11.68 2.69 -20.71
C ASN A 186 -12.69 1.78 -19.97
N TRP A 187 -13.81 1.44 -20.62
CA TRP A 187 -14.79 0.51 -20.06
C TRP A 187 -14.19 -0.88 -19.82
N LEU A 188 -13.45 -1.43 -20.81
CA LEU A 188 -12.74 -2.70 -20.64
C LEU A 188 -11.77 -2.66 -19.45
N THR A 189 -11.06 -1.55 -19.27
CA THR A 189 -10.12 -1.38 -18.15
C THR A 189 -10.83 -1.37 -16.81
N ASP A 190 -11.95 -0.63 -16.69
CA ASP A 190 -12.70 -0.57 -15.43
C ASP A 190 -13.42 -1.89 -15.11
N GLU A 191 -13.86 -2.67 -16.11
CA GLU A 191 -14.36 -4.04 -15.91
C GLU A 191 -13.25 -4.99 -15.43
N SER A 192 -12.04 -4.89 -15.99
CA SER A 192 -10.89 -5.67 -15.51
C SER A 192 -10.54 -5.32 -14.06
N ASN A 193 -10.55 -4.03 -13.71
CA ASN A 193 -10.30 -3.60 -12.33
C ASN A 193 -11.40 -4.11 -11.38
N LEU A 194 -12.67 -4.11 -11.82
CA LEU A 194 -13.79 -4.67 -11.06
C LEU A 194 -13.59 -6.17 -10.81
N HIS A 195 -13.14 -6.92 -11.81
CA HIS A 195 -12.79 -8.33 -11.65
C HIS A 195 -11.72 -8.53 -10.57
N ASP A 196 -10.64 -7.75 -10.60
CA ASP A 196 -9.53 -7.90 -9.66
C ASP A 196 -9.93 -7.60 -8.22
N VAL A 197 -10.74 -6.56 -7.99
CA VAL A 197 -11.24 -6.25 -6.64
C VAL A 197 -12.27 -7.26 -6.16
N THR A 198 -13.06 -7.85 -7.07
CA THR A 198 -14.00 -8.94 -6.76
C THR A 198 -13.25 -10.20 -6.33
N ALA A 199 -12.17 -10.56 -7.02
CA ALA A 199 -11.31 -11.68 -6.65
C ALA A 199 -10.65 -11.46 -5.27
N ARG A 200 -10.21 -10.23 -5.00
CA ARG A 200 -9.67 -9.85 -3.67
C ARG A 200 -10.72 -9.95 -2.57
N PHE A 201 -11.97 -9.51 -2.82
CA PHE A 201 -13.08 -9.70 -1.89
C PHE A 201 -13.30 -11.18 -1.58
N GLN A 202 -13.35 -12.03 -2.61
CA GLN A 202 -13.52 -13.47 -2.44
C GLN A 202 -12.40 -14.09 -1.62
N ARG A 203 -11.15 -13.66 -1.80
CA ARG A 203 -10.01 -14.14 -1.00
C ARG A 203 -10.17 -13.82 0.49
N ILE A 204 -10.67 -12.63 0.83
CA ILE A 204 -10.74 -12.14 2.22
C ILE A 204 -12.00 -12.65 2.94
N VAL A 205 -13.15 -12.59 2.27
CA VAL A 205 -14.47 -12.90 2.84
C VAL A 205 -14.86 -14.39 2.63
N GLY A 206 -14.28 -15.03 1.62
CA GLY A 206 -14.48 -16.44 1.27
C GLY A 206 -15.51 -16.67 0.16
N ASP A 207 -16.45 -15.75 -0.04
CA ASP A 207 -17.52 -15.83 -1.03
C ASP A 207 -17.47 -14.66 -2.02
N LEU A 208 -18.10 -14.81 -3.18
CA LEU A 208 -18.30 -13.70 -4.11
C LEU A 208 -19.20 -12.62 -3.50
N PRO A 209 -18.97 -11.33 -3.81
CA PRO A 209 -19.85 -10.26 -3.33
C PRO A 209 -21.25 -10.41 -3.97
N ALA A 210 -22.31 -10.16 -3.19
CA ALA A 210 -23.69 -10.20 -3.70
C ALA A 210 -23.87 -9.26 -4.92
N ALA A 211 -24.80 -9.57 -5.82
CA ALA A 211 -25.03 -8.71 -6.98
C ALA A 211 -25.53 -7.31 -6.57
N ASP A 212 -26.32 -7.25 -5.51
CA ASP A 212 -26.94 -6.08 -4.89
C ASP A 212 -26.29 -5.73 -3.53
N LEU A 213 -24.99 -5.41 -3.54
CA LEU A 213 -24.32 -4.88 -2.34
C LEU A 213 -25.01 -3.59 -1.88
N GLN A 214 -25.31 -3.51 -0.58
CA GLN A 214 -25.87 -2.31 0.02
C GLN A 214 -24.80 -1.22 0.18
N ASP A 215 -25.21 0.05 0.12
CA ASP A 215 -24.32 1.16 0.40
C ASP A 215 -23.78 1.12 1.83
N VAL A 216 -22.60 1.71 2.02
CA VAL A 216 -21.95 1.78 3.32
C VAL A 216 -22.74 2.71 4.24
N PRO A 217 -23.11 2.28 5.46
CA PRO A 217 -23.73 3.17 6.43
C PRO A 217 -22.77 4.31 6.79
N SER A 218 -23.30 5.50 7.05
CA SER A 218 -22.47 6.65 7.43
C SER A 218 -21.61 6.33 8.67
N LEU A 219 -20.28 6.35 8.50
CA LEU A 219 -19.30 6.07 9.56
C LEU A 219 -18.87 7.34 10.31
N GLU A 220 -19.22 8.52 9.81
CA GLU A 220 -18.80 9.81 10.35
C GLU A 220 -19.13 9.97 11.84
N LYS A 221 -20.35 9.57 12.24
CA LYS A 221 -20.82 9.67 13.63
C LYS A 221 -20.13 8.69 14.59
N SER A 222 -19.48 7.66 14.05
CA SER A 222 -18.76 6.66 14.83
C SER A 222 -17.28 7.03 15.05
N LEU A 223 -16.78 8.06 14.36
CA LEU A 223 -15.40 8.51 14.53
C LEU A 223 -15.16 9.09 15.93
N PRO A 224 -14.03 8.76 16.58
CA PRO A 224 -13.65 9.43 17.82
C PRO A 224 -13.43 10.94 17.61
N ALA A 225 -13.65 11.73 18.66
CA ALA A 225 -13.29 13.13 18.64
C ALA A 225 -11.77 13.31 18.47
N ALA A 226 -11.34 14.37 17.80
CA ALA A 226 -9.92 14.62 17.53
C ALA A 226 -9.05 14.63 18.79
N ALA A 227 -9.57 15.17 19.90
CA ALA A 227 -8.89 15.21 21.19
C ALA A 227 -8.70 13.81 21.82
N ASP A 228 -9.58 12.86 21.50
CA ASP A 228 -9.57 11.51 22.08
C ASP A 228 -8.79 10.50 21.23
N LEU A 229 -8.32 10.89 20.03
CA LEU A 229 -7.66 9.97 19.09
C LEU A 229 -6.39 9.36 19.69
N MET A 230 -5.44 10.17 20.15
CA MET A 230 -4.17 9.67 20.69
C MET A 230 -4.32 9.02 22.07
N PRO A 231 -5.00 9.65 23.05
CA PRO A 231 -5.23 9.00 24.35
C PRO A 231 -6.02 7.69 24.21
N GLY A 232 -6.98 7.65 23.28
CA GLY A 232 -7.74 6.45 22.97
C GLY A 232 -6.92 5.35 22.30
N LEU A 233 -6.04 5.71 21.36
CA LEU A 233 -5.15 4.78 20.67
C LEU A 233 -4.24 4.05 21.66
N LEU A 234 -3.58 4.77 22.57
CA LEU A 234 -2.66 4.17 23.54
C LEU A 234 -3.33 3.21 24.52
N LYS A 235 -4.63 3.40 24.77
CA LYS A 235 -5.43 2.55 25.66
C LYS A 235 -6.01 1.32 24.99
N ARG A 236 -6.30 1.39 23.68
CA ARG A 236 -7.08 0.37 22.97
C ARG A 236 -6.30 -0.41 21.93
N SER A 237 -5.25 0.17 21.32
CA SER A 237 -4.52 -0.43 20.20
C SER A 237 -3.90 -1.78 20.59
N PRO A 238 -4.39 -2.90 20.03
CA PRO A 238 -3.89 -4.22 20.41
C PRO A 238 -2.42 -4.43 20.01
N SER A 239 -1.98 -3.90 18.87
CA SER A 239 -0.57 -4.02 18.45
C SER A 239 0.39 -3.34 19.44
N PHE A 240 0.00 -2.19 20.00
CA PHE A 240 0.77 -1.52 21.04
C PHE A 240 0.71 -2.27 22.37
N LEU A 241 -0.48 -2.75 22.76
CA LEU A 241 -0.67 -3.50 24.00
C LEU A 241 0.10 -4.84 23.97
N ALA A 242 0.15 -5.54 22.84
CA ALA A 242 0.98 -6.72 22.64
C ALA A 242 2.46 -6.42 22.88
N ALA A 243 2.97 -5.32 22.32
CA ALA A 243 4.34 -4.89 22.55
C ALA A 243 4.63 -4.55 24.03
N VAL A 244 3.68 -3.93 24.73
CA VAL A 244 3.78 -3.68 26.18
C VAL A 244 3.86 -5.02 26.95
N GLN A 245 3.03 -6.01 26.61
CA GLN A 245 3.10 -7.32 27.27
C GLN A 245 4.40 -8.06 26.96
N ASN A 246 4.98 -7.89 25.77
CA ASN A 246 6.29 -8.45 25.42
C ASN A 246 7.42 -7.84 26.28
N VAL A 247 7.38 -6.55 26.62
CA VAL A 247 8.31 -5.94 27.57
C VAL A 247 8.21 -6.60 28.94
N ARG A 248 6.99 -6.85 29.42
CA ARG A 248 6.75 -7.50 30.72
C ARG A 248 7.20 -8.96 30.73
N ALA A 249 6.95 -9.69 29.64
CA ALA A 249 7.46 -11.04 29.45
C ALA A 249 9.00 -11.04 29.48
N ALA A 250 9.66 -10.14 28.74
CA ALA A 250 11.12 -10.04 28.75
C ALA A 250 11.68 -9.67 30.14
N ARG A 251 10.99 -8.82 30.91
CA ARG A 251 11.38 -8.48 32.29
C ARG A 251 11.29 -9.70 33.22
N ALA A 252 10.18 -10.44 33.16
CA ALA A 252 10.04 -11.69 33.90
C ALA A 252 11.08 -12.74 33.47
N GLU A 253 11.47 -12.76 32.19
CA GLU A 253 12.52 -13.64 31.69
C GLU A 253 13.89 -13.32 32.29
N VAL A 254 14.23 -12.05 32.51
CA VAL A 254 15.43 -11.65 33.26
C VAL A 254 15.38 -12.21 34.68
N ASP A 255 14.22 -12.20 35.34
CA ASP A 255 14.07 -12.73 36.69
C ASP A 255 14.20 -14.27 36.74
N VAL A 256 13.76 -14.99 35.68
CA VAL A 256 14.05 -16.42 35.50
C VAL A 256 15.56 -16.69 35.36
N ARG A 257 16.36 -15.76 34.82
CA ARG A 257 17.83 -15.93 34.79
C ARG A 257 18.49 -15.59 36.11
N LYS A 258 17.93 -14.67 36.90
CA LYS A 258 18.42 -14.34 38.23
C LYS A 258 18.17 -15.46 39.25
N SER A 259 17.12 -16.26 39.08
CA SER A 259 16.83 -17.38 39.99
C SER A 259 17.95 -18.42 40.06
N ALA A 260 18.76 -18.55 39.00
CA ALA A 260 19.93 -19.43 38.97
C ALA A 260 21.02 -19.06 40.01
N ASN A 261 21.00 -17.84 40.53
CA ASN A 261 21.90 -17.36 41.59
C ASN A 261 21.37 -17.63 43.00
N LEU A 262 20.20 -18.26 43.14
CA LEU A 262 19.58 -18.62 44.41
C LEU A 262 19.61 -20.15 44.59
N PRO A 263 19.57 -20.64 45.84
CA PRO A 263 19.52 -22.07 46.09
C PRO A 263 18.18 -22.68 45.65
N SER A 264 18.20 -23.96 45.35
CA SER A 264 16.99 -24.78 45.15
C SER A 264 16.90 -25.86 46.23
N LEU A 265 15.70 -26.08 46.74
CA LEU A 265 15.35 -27.08 47.74
C LEU A 265 14.27 -28.00 47.16
N GLU A 266 14.51 -29.30 47.17
CA GLU A 266 13.55 -30.30 46.68
C GLU A 266 13.41 -31.49 47.62
N LEU A 267 12.20 -32.04 47.68
CA LEU A 267 11.89 -33.31 48.31
C LEU A 267 12.04 -34.42 47.28
N ARG A 268 12.85 -35.43 47.59
CA ARG A 268 13.01 -36.64 46.78
C ARG A 268 12.58 -37.84 47.59
N ALA A 269 11.72 -38.67 47.02
CA ALA A 269 11.40 -39.98 47.56
C ALA A 269 11.55 -41.04 46.48
N ARG A 270 12.19 -42.16 46.79
CA ARG A 270 12.40 -43.28 45.86
C ARG A 270 12.13 -44.59 46.56
N GLN A 271 11.42 -45.49 45.88
CA GLN A 271 11.27 -46.88 46.27
C GLN A 271 11.79 -47.76 45.12
N ASP A 272 12.87 -48.50 45.39
CA ASP A 272 13.44 -49.49 44.50
C ASP A 272 13.03 -50.90 44.94
N LEU A 273 12.59 -51.71 43.98
CA LEU A 273 12.32 -53.13 44.12
C LEU A 273 13.08 -53.84 43.00
N SER A 274 14.23 -54.41 43.33
CA SER A 274 15.10 -55.07 42.35
C SER A 274 15.39 -56.52 42.73
N ARG A 275 15.83 -57.30 41.75
CA ARG A 275 16.24 -58.69 41.91
C ARG A 275 17.56 -58.90 41.19
N ASN A 276 18.47 -59.61 41.88
CA ASN A 276 19.83 -59.90 41.42
C ASN A 276 20.58 -58.60 41.07
N THR A 277 20.83 -57.76 42.07
CA THR A 277 21.54 -56.48 41.93
C THR A 277 22.99 -56.65 42.40
N ASP A 278 23.95 -56.06 41.69
CA ASP A 278 25.40 -56.10 41.97
C ASP A 278 25.94 -57.52 42.21
N GLY A 279 25.48 -58.47 41.38
CA GLY A 279 25.87 -59.87 41.46
C GLY A 279 25.33 -60.64 42.66
N VAL A 280 24.49 -60.04 43.51
CA VAL A 280 23.89 -60.69 44.68
C VAL A 280 22.49 -61.19 44.34
N TYR A 281 22.35 -62.51 44.17
CA TYR A 281 21.07 -63.16 43.94
C TYR A 281 20.11 -62.95 45.11
N GLY A 282 18.88 -62.52 44.81
CA GLY A 282 17.88 -62.24 45.83
C GLY A 282 17.01 -61.03 45.50
N LYS A 283 16.03 -60.76 46.37
CA LYS A 283 15.20 -59.56 46.29
C LYS A 283 15.86 -58.45 47.09
N HIS A 284 15.98 -57.28 46.48
CA HIS A 284 16.46 -56.06 47.09
C HIS A 284 15.31 -55.06 47.16
N ARG A 285 15.18 -54.39 48.30
CA ARG A 285 14.18 -53.33 48.53
C ARG A 285 14.87 -52.16 49.20
N THR A 286 14.93 -51.03 48.50
CA THR A 286 15.58 -49.81 49.00
C THR A 286 14.61 -48.65 48.93
N GLY A 287 14.36 -48.01 50.08
CA GLY A 287 13.54 -46.81 50.18
C GLY A 287 14.39 -45.63 50.64
N VAL A 288 14.27 -44.49 49.99
CA VAL A 288 14.98 -43.25 50.36
C VAL A 288 13.98 -42.10 50.36
N VAL A 289 14.00 -41.27 51.39
CA VAL A 289 13.30 -39.99 51.46
C VAL A 289 14.30 -38.95 51.95
N GLU A 290 14.54 -37.91 51.16
CA GLU A 290 15.56 -36.90 51.43
C GLU A 290 15.11 -35.51 51.00
N LEU A 291 15.63 -34.49 51.70
CA LEU A 291 15.57 -33.10 51.27
C LEU A 291 16.94 -32.73 50.71
N VAL A 292 16.96 -32.24 49.47
CA VAL A 292 18.20 -31.90 48.76
C VAL A 292 18.24 -30.39 48.51
N LEU A 293 19.25 -29.73 49.07
CA LEU A 293 19.57 -28.34 48.82
C LEU A 293 20.70 -28.28 47.79
N ASN A 294 20.43 -27.73 46.61
CA ASN A 294 21.46 -27.45 45.60
C ASN A 294 21.68 -25.94 45.51
N TYR A 295 22.93 -25.49 45.71
CA TYR A 295 23.30 -24.09 45.55
C TYR A 295 24.53 -23.95 44.65
N ASN A 296 24.33 -23.29 43.51
CA ASN A 296 25.40 -22.98 42.57
C ASN A 296 26.17 -21.75 43.06
N LEU A 297 27.37 -21.96 43.62
CA LEU A 297 28.24 -20.89 44.09
C LEU A 297 28.97 -20.16 42.95
N TYR A 298 29.34 -20.89 41.89
CA TYR A 298 30.05 -20.35 40.75
C TYR A 298 29.96 -21.28 39.53
N ASN A 299 29.47 -20.73 38.42
CA ASN A 299 29.29 -21.46 37.15
C ASN A 299 30.13 -20.85 36.02
N GLY A 300 31.42 -20.57 36.28
CA GLY A 300 32.34 -20.04 35.27
C GLY A 300 31.91 -18.69 34.66
N GLY A 301 31.16 -17.86 35.40
CA GLY A 301 30.63 -16.58 34.91
C GLY A 301 29.40 -16.69 33.99
N THR A 302 28.92 -17.90 33.67
CA THR A 302 27.79 -18.16 32.75
C THR A 302 26.52 -17.44 33.18
N ASP A 303 26.18 -17.48 34.47
CA ASP A 303 24.93 -16.90 34.98
C ASP A 303 24.94 -15.37 34.84
N SER A 304 26.09 -14.73 35.10
CA SER A 304 26.26 -13.29 34.88
C SER A 304 26.12 -12.90 33.40
N ALA A 305 26.67 -13.72 32.48
CA ALA A 305 26.59 -13.46 31.05
C ALA A 305 25.17 -13.65 30.52
N ARG A 306 24.45 -14.66 31.02
CA ARG A 306 23.02 -14.88 30.72
C ARG A 306 22.17 -13.71 31.21
N ILE A 307 22.37 -13.24 32.44
CA ILE A 307 21.63 -12.07 32.94
C ILE A 307 21.85 -10.86 32.02
N ARG A 308 23.10 -10.54 31.67
CA ARG A 308 23.40 -9.46 30.71
C ARG A 308 22.73 -9.67 29.35
N GLN A 309 22.79 -10.88 28.80
CA GLN A 309 22.14 -11.22 27.53
C GLN A 309 20.63 -10.94 27.58
N PHE A 310 19.95 -11.36 28.63
CA PHE A 310 18.50 -11.17 28.77
C PHE A 310 18.13 -9.73 29.15
N SER A 311 19.01 -8.98 29.82
CA SER A 311 18.86 -7.52 29.98
C SER A 311 18.86 -6.81 28.63
N GLU A 312 19.72 -7.19 27.69
CA GLU A 312 19.67 -6.61 26.33
C GLU A 312 18.43 -7.02 25.54
N ARG A 313 17.89 -8.23 25.76
CA ARG A 313 16.60 -8.63 25.18
C ARG A 313 15.43 -7.81 25.74
N LEU A 314 15.50 -7.41 27.01
CA LEU A 314 14.54 -6.47 27.58
C LEU A 314 14.64 -5.09 26.92
N ASN A 315 15.85 -4.56 26.70
CA ASN A 315 16.05 -3.31 25.96
C ASN A 315 15.47 -3.39 24.54
N LEU A 316 15.72 -4.50 23.83
CA LEU A 316 15.12 -4.77 22.52
C LEU A 316 13.59 -4.72 22.56
N ALA A 317 12.96 -5.34 23.56
CA ALA A 317 11.50 -5.31 23.70
C ALA A 317 10.98 -3.89 23.94
N MET A 318 11.70 -3.07 24.72
CA MET A 318 11.37 -1.66 24.95
C MET A 318 11.46 -0.83 23.65
N ASP A 319 12.51 -1.03 22.85
CA ASP A 319 12.68 -0.35 21.56
C ASP A 319 11.57 -0.72 20.56
N LEU A 320 11.16 -2.00 20.53
CA LEU A 320 10.07 -2.47 19.68
C LEU A 320 8.71 -1.90 20.11
N ARG A 321 8.46 -1.74 21.42
CA ARG A 321 7.29 -1.03 21.93
C ARG A 321 7.28 0.44 21.50
N ASP A 322 8.40 1.13 21.62
CA ASP A 322 8.51 2.53 21.23
C ASP A 322 8.33 2.71 19.71
N LYS A 323 8.82 1.77 18.90
CA LYS A 323 8.54 1.69 17.46
C LYS A 323 7.04 1.52 17.20
N ALA A 324 6.40 0.54 17.83
CA ALA A 324 4.97 0.28 17.65
C ALA A 324 4.14 1.53 17.96
N CYS A 325 4.52 2.30 18.98
CA CYS A 325 3.82 3.54 19.27
C CYS A 325 4.00 4.61 18.17
N ARG A 326 5.23 4.83 17.68
CA ARG A 326 5.50 5.79 16.61
C ARG A 326 4.76 5.43 15.32
N ASP A 327 4.75 4.15 14.97
CA ASP A 327 4.08 3.62 13.79
C ASP A 327 2.57 3.83 13.89
N ASN A 328 1.94 3.43 15.01
CA ASN A 328 0.51 3.64 15.22
C ASN A 328 0.12 5.12 15.22
N ARG A 329 0.95 6.00 15.81
CA ARG A 329 0.73 7.45 15.79
C ARG A 329 0.78 8.01 14.37
N GLN A 330 1.75 7.60 13.57
CA GLN A 330 1.86 8.01 12.17
C GLN A 330 0.64 7.56 11.37
N ILE A 331 0.27 6.27 11.48
CA ILE A 331 -0.86 5.70 10.76
C ILE A 331 -2.16 6.44 11.09
N LEU A 332 -2.41 6.70 12.37
CA LEU A 332 -3.61 7.41 12.82
C LEU A 332 -3.62 8.87 12.37
N SER A 333 -2.48 9.57 12.47
CA SER A 333 -2.35 10.96 12.04
C SER A 333 -2.61 11.13 10.54
N ILE A 334 -2.09 10.20 9.70
CA ILE A 334 -2.35 10.19 8.26
C ILE A 334 -3.82 9.89 7.99
N ALA A 335 -4.39 8.84 8.60
CA ALA A 335 -5.78 8.45 8.38
C ALA A 335 -6.75 9.58 8.75
N TRP A 336 -6.52 10.27 9.87
CA TRP A 336 -7.32 11.41 10.30
C TRP A 336 -7.19 12.61 9.36
N SER A 337 -5.97 12.89 8.89
CA SER A 337 -5.71 13.92 7.88
C SER A 337 -6.45 13.65 6.58
N ASP A 338 -6.45 12.40 6.12
CA ASP A 338 -7.16 12.00 4.91
C ASP A 338 -8.67 12.22 5.02
N VAL A 339 -9.29 11.88 6.16
CA VAL A 339 -10.72 12.18 6.40
C VAL A 339 -10.99 13.67 6.23
N ARG A 340 -10.22 14.53 6.90
CA ARG A 340 -10.40 16.00 6.84
C ARG A 340 -10.20 16.54 5.43
N LYS A 341 -9.13 16.11 4.75
CA LYS A 341 -8.80 16.51 3.37
C LYS A 341 -9.91 16.10 2.40
N LEU A 342 -10.35 14.86 2.45
CA LEU A 342 -11.38 14.31 1.55
C LEU A 342 -12.74 14.96 1.79
N SER A 343 -13.12 15.19 3.06
CA SER A 343 -14.34 15.94 3.38
C SER A 343 -14.33 17.36 2.81
N GLU A 344 -13.19 18.05 2.81
CA GLU A 344 -13.08 19.37 2.18
C GLU A 344 -13.11 19.27 0.65
N GLN A 345 -12.35 18.32 0.09
CA GLN A 345 -12.19 18.10 -1.35
C GLN A 345 -13.51 17.80 -2.06
N LEU A 346 -14.42 17.05 -1.42
CA LEU A 346 -15.73 16.71 -1.98
C LEU A 346 -16.52 17.96 -2.41
N ASN A 347 -16.53 19.03 -1.59
CA ASN A 347 -17.23 20.26 -1.94
C ASN A 347 -16.73 20.88 -3.26
N TYR A 348 -15.43 20.77 -3.54
CA TYR A 348 -14.84 21.29 -4.79
C TYR A 348 -15.12 20.38 -5.98
N LEU A 349 -15.10 19.07 -5.78
CA LEU A 349 -15.40 18.09 -6.82
C LEU A 349 -16.87 18.11 -7.22
N GLU A 350 -17.79 18.25 -6.26
CA GLU A 350 -19.22 18.44 -6.52
C GLU A 350 -19.47 19.72 -7.33
N GLN A 351 -18.85 20.84 -6.93
CA GLN A 351 -18.96 22.09 -7.66
C GLN A 351 -18.38 21.97 -9.08
N HIS A 352 -17.25 21.30 -9.24
CA HIS A 352 -16.63 21.04 -10.55
C HIS A 352 -17.57 20.23 -11.44
N GLN A 353 -18.07 19.08 -10.97
CA GLN A 353 -19.02 18.25 -11.71
C GLN A 353 -20.27 19.01 -12.11
N LEU A 354 -20.88 19.77 -11.20
CA LEU A 354 -22.08 20.57 -11.49
C LEU A 354 -21.81 21.64 -12.56
N SER A 355 -20.67 22.31 -12.50
CA SER A 355 -20.29 23.32 -13.50
C SER A 355 -20.04 22.72 -14.88
N THR A 356 -19.32 21.60 -14.94
CA THR A 356 -19.02 20.89 -16.19
C THR A 356 -20.28 20.30 -16.81
N GLU A 357 -21.22 19.79 -16.00
CA GLU A 357 -22.50 19.28 -16.48
C GLU A 357 -23.34 20.38 -17.14
N LYS A 358 -23.43 21.56 -16.52
CA LYS A 358 -24.12 22.72 -17.13
C LYS A 358 -23.45 23.18 -18.42
N ALA A 359 -22.12 23.18 -18.47
CA ALA A 359 -21.37 23.54 -19.66
C ALA A 359 -21.61 22.54 -20.80
N ARG A 360 -21.56 21.24 -20.50
CA ARG A 360 -21.88 20.15 -21.44
C ARG A 360 -23.27 20.33 -22.02
N ASP A 361 -24.28 20.52 -21.18
CA ASP A 361 -25.66 20.65 -21.62
C ASP A 361 -25.87 21.86 -22.54
N ALA A 362 -25.19 22.98 -22.27
CA ALA A 362 -25.20 24.15 -23.14
C ALA A 362 -24.50 23.88 -24.48
N TYR A 363 -23.33 23.22 -24.46
CA TYR A 363 -22.57 22.91 -25.67
C TYR A 363 -23.29 21.92 -26.57
N ARG A 364 -23.99 20.93 -25.99
CA ARG A 364 -24.84 20.02 -26.74
C ARG A 364 -25.95 20.76 -27.49
N LYS A 365 -26.69 21.65 -26.81
CA LYS A 365 -27.73 22.47 -27.44
C LYS A 365 -27.17 23.35 -28.57
N GLN A 366 -26.00 23.95 -28.37
CA GLN A 366 -25.35 24.77 -29.40
C GLN A 366 -24.83 23.95 -30.57
N PHE A 367 -24.32 22.74 -30.32
CA PHE A 367 -23.90 21.81 -31.36
C PHE A 367 -25.08 21.34 -32.21
N ASP A 368 -26.22 21.06 -31.59
CA ASP A 368 -27.45 20.64 -32.28
C ASP A 368 -27.97 21.69 -33.27
N ILE A 369 -27.75 22.98 -32.98
CA ILE A 369 -28.08 24.11 -33.88
C ILE A 369 -26.89 24.62 -34.71
N GLY A 370 -25.74 23.92 -34.67
CA GLY A 370 -24.56 24.22 -35.48
C GLY A 370 -23.73 25.44 -35.03
N GLN A 371 -23.93 25.94 -33.81
CA GLN A 371 -23.21 27.09 -33.24
C GLN A 371 -21.92 26.70 -32.48
N ARG A 372 -21.67 25.40 -32.25
CA ARG A 372 -20.50 24.89 -31.53
C ARG A 372 -19.88 23.72 -32.30
N THR A 373 -18.58 23.47 -32.13
CA THR A 373 -17.89 22.40 -32.86
C THR A 373 -18.14 21.02 -32.23
N LEU A 374 -17.99 19.95 -33.01
CA LEU A 374 -18.05 18.58 -32.49
C LEU A 374 -16.92 18.33 -31.47
N LEU A 375 -15.74 18.91 -31.69
CA LEU A 375 -14.61 18.79 -30.78
C LEU A 375 -14.97 19.32 -29.39
N ASP A 376 -15.56 20.52 -29.32
CA ASP A 376 -16.02 21.09 -28.05
C ASP A 376 -17.03 20.17 -27.34
N LEU A 377 -17.99 19.59 -28.07
CA LEU A 377 -18.95 18.67 -27.48
C LEU A 377 -18.27 17.41 -26.93
N LEU A 378 -17.42 16.78 -27.74
CA LEU A 378 -16.70 15.56 -27.35
C LEU A 378 -15.76 15.80 -26.16
N ASP A 379 -15.11 16.96 -26.12
CA ASP A 379 -14.20 17.33 -25.03
C ASP A 379 -14.97 17.59 -23.73
N THR A 380 -16.10 18.30 -23.78
CA THR A 380 -16.90 18.55 -22.58
C THR A 380 -17.63 17.29 -22.08
N GLU A 381 -18.00 16.35 -22.96
CA GLU A 381 -18.49 15.03 -22.53
C GLU A 381 -17.42 14.24 -21.77
N ASN A 382 -16.17 14.23 -22.28
CA ASN A 382 -15.06 13.58 -21.59
C ASN A 382 -14.76 14.27 -20.24
N GLU A 383 -14.77 15.61 -20.20
CA GLU A 383 -14.56 16.37 -18.96
C GLU A 383 -15.64 16.06 -17.91
N LEU A 384 -16.90 15.89 -18.33
CA LEU A 384 -17.99 15.49 -17.44
C LEU A 384 -17.79 14.06 -16.92
N PHE A 385 -17.37 13.13 -17.77
CA PHE A 385 -17.02 11.77 -17.36
C PHE A 385 -15.89 11.77 -16.32
N ASP A 386 -14.81 12.51 -16.56
CA ASP A 386 -13.67 12.63 -15.65
C ASP A 386 -14.07 13.29 -14.33
N ALA A 387 -14.92 14.32 -14.36
CA ALA A 387 -15.44 14.98 -13.17
C ALA A 387 -16.30 14.04 -12.31
N ARG A 388 -17.24 13.30 -12.95
CA ARG A 388 -18.09 12.31 -12.26
C ARG A 388 -17.28 11.17 -11.65
N ARG A 389 -16.28 10.66 -12.40
CA ARG A 389 -15.35 9.64 -11.92
C ARG A 389 -14.53 10.14 -10.73
N SER A 390 -14.00 11.36 -10.81
CA SER A 390 -13.22 11.96 -9.72
C SER A 390 -14.04 12.15 -8.44
N LEU A 391 -15.30 12.59 -8.57
CA LEU A 391 -16.23 12.69 -7.44
C LEU A 391 -16.52 11.33 -6.82
N ALA A 392 -16.91 10.34 -7.63
CA ALA A 392 -17.19 8.99 -7.15
C ALA A 392 -15.98 8.36 -6.43
N VAL A 393 -14.76 8.52 -6.97
CA VAL A 393 -13.54 8.06 -6.30
C VAL A 393 -13.37 8.74 -4.94
N ALA A 394 -13.53 10.06 -4.86
CA ALA A 394 -13.36 10.80 -3.61
C ALA A 394 -14.38 10.42 -2.54
N GLU A 395 -15.64 10.12 -2.92
CA GLU A 395 -16.68 9.65 -2.02
C GLU A 395 -16.30 8.33 -1.34
N TYR A 396 -15.87 7.33 -2.13
CA TYR A 396 -15.45 6.03 -1.59
C TYR A 396 -14.10 6.12 -0.85
N GLU A 397 -13.17 6.96 -1.29
CA GLU A 397 -11.93 7.22 -0.54
C GLU A 397 -12.21 7.84 0.83
N LEU A 398 -13.22 8.73 0.96
CA LEU A 398 -13.63 9.25 2.26
C LEU A 398 -14.10 8.12 3.18
N GLN A 399 -14.96 7.22 2.67
CA GLN A 399 -15.43 6.07 3.43
C GLN A 399 -14.27 5.14 3.86
N LEU A 400 -13.31 4.88 2.97
CA LEU A 400 -12.09 4.12 3.27
C LEU A 400 -11.23 4.80 4.34
N ALA A 401 -11.08 6.12 4.27
CA ALA A 401 -10.33 6.90 5.26
C ALA A 401 -11.02 6.85 6.64
N GLN A 402 -12.34 6.97 6.70
CA GLN A 402 -13.13 6.82 7.92
C GLN A 402 -12.96 5.42 8.53
N LEU A 403 -13.08 4.38 7.69
CA LEU A 403 -12.86 2.98 8.08
C LEU A 403 -11.44 2.79 8.65
N ARG A 404 -10.43 3.40 8.02
CA ARG A 404 -9.02 3.34 8.48
C ARG A 404 -8.83 3.98 9.85
N VAL A 405 -9.49 5.10 10.14
CA VAL A 405 -9.47 5.72 11.48
C VAL A 405 -10.09 4.79 12.52
N LEU A 406 -11.25 4.20 12.22
CA LEU A 406 -11.93 3.26 13.12
C LEU A 406 -11.08 1.99 13.37
N GLY A 407 -10.47 1.43 12.32
CA GLY A 407 -9.60 0.26 12.43
C GLY A 407 -8.33 0.56 13.25
N THR A 408 -7.63 1.65 12.94
CA THR A 408 -6.39 2.03 13.65
C THR A 408 -6.65 2.36 15.13
N SER A 409 -7.82 2.92 15.45
CA SER A 409 -8.22 3.24 16.83
C SER A 409 -8.89 2.07 17.56
N SER A 410 -9.01 0.90 16.91
CA SER A 410 -9.68 -0.30 17.42
C SER A 410 -11.12 -0.04 17.89
N THR A 411 -11.83 0.80 17.13
CA THR A 411 -13.24 1.13 17.34
C THR A 411 -14.14 0.64 16.20
N LEU A 412 -13.56 -0.04 15.20
CA LEU A 412 -14.27 -0.57 14.03
C LEU A 412 -15.34 -1.61 14.39
N LEU A 413 -15.00 -2.65 15.15
CA LEU A 413 -15.97 -3.71 15.47
C LEU A 413 -17.17 -3.15 16.27
N PRO A 414 -16.98 -2.32 17.32
CA PRO A 414 -18.09 -1.65 17.99
C PRO A 414 -18.92 -0.76 17.05
N ALA A 415 -18.27 -0.01 16.14
CA ALA A 415 -18.96 0.85 15.18
C ALA A 415 -19.87 0.03 14.23
N LEU A 416 -19.44 -1.17 13.85
CA LEU A 416 -20.23 -2.13 13.05
C LEU A 416 -21.17 -2.99 13.90
N LYS A 417 -21.23 -2.80 15.22
CA LYS A 417 -22.00 -3.60 16.17
C LYS A 417 -21.67 -5.10 16.08
N LEU A 418 -20.39 -5.40 15.94
CA LEU A 418 -19.84 -6.75 15.95
C LEU A 418 -19.35 -7.11 17.34
N ALA A 419 -19.57 -8.36 17.73
CA ALA A 419 -19.06 -8.90 18.98
C ALA A 419 -17.54 -9.14 18.88
N PRO A 420 -16.80 -9.07 20.00
CA PRO A 420 -15.41 -9.53 20.05
C PRO A 420 -15.32 -11.01 19.67
N ILE A 421 -14.17 -11.43 19.14
CA ILE A 421 -13.94 -12.83 18.75
C ILE A 421 -13.87 -13.81 19.94
N THR A 422 -13.65 -13.29 21.15
CA THR A 422 -13.57 -14.09 22.38
C THR A 422 -14.29 -13.41 23.52
N ASP A 423 -15.21 -14.14 24.16
CA ASP A 423 -15.95 -13.67 25.35
C ASP A 423 -15.11 -13.77 26.63
N THR A 424 -14.02 -14.55 26.61
CA THR A 424 -13.15 -14.74 27.78
C THR A 424 -11.96 -13.80 27.70
N GLN A 425 -11.98 -12.74 28.51
CA GLN A 425 -10.77 -11.97 28.81
C GLN A 425 -9.83 -12.81 29.69
N PRO A 426 -8.52 -12.88 29.37
CA PRO A 426 -7.55 -13.53 30.24
C PRO A 426 -7.62 -13.01 31.69
N ALA A 427 -7.63 -13.91 32.68
CA ALA A 427 -7.68 -13.55 34.10
C ALA A 427 -6.47 -12.71 34.55
N GLU A 428 -5.38 -12.74 33.78
CA GLU A 428 -4.16 -11.95 33.99
C GLU A 428 -4.30 -10.46 33.59
N LEU A 429 -5.43 -10.04 32.99
CA LEU A 429 -5.76 -8.63 32.81
C LEU A 429 -6.13 -8.01 34.17
N SER A 430 -5.13 -7.57 34.93
CA SER A 430 -5.33 -6.75 36.14
C SER A 430 -5.01 -5.28 35.86
N ASP A 431 -5.85 -4.37 36.36
CA ASP A 431 -5.60 -2.92 36.42
C ASP A 431 -4.56 -2.59 37.52
N ASP A 432 -3.31 -3.03 37.36
CA ASP A 432 -2.23 -2.62 38.27
C ASP A 432 -1.80 -1.17 37.95
N PRO A 433 -1.84 -0.20 38.86
CA PRO A 433 -1.37 1.17 38.57
C PRO A 433 0.12 1.23 38.21
N ALA A 434 0.94 0.25 38.63
CA ALA A 434 2.33 0.14 38.22
C ALA A 434 2.50 -0.26 36.73
N ASP A 435 1.44 -0.78 36.11
CA ASP A 435 1.40 -1.17 34.69
C ASP A 435 1.35 0.00 33.71
N ASP A 436 1.07 1.22 34.18
CA ASP A 436 0.90 2.41 33.33
C ASP A 436 2.23 3.07 32.91
N ASN A 437 3.32 2.88 33.67
CA ASN A 437 4.63 3.47 33.31
C ASN A 437 5.17 2.94 31.98
N ASP A 438 4.95 1.65 31.68
CA ASP A 438 5.35 1.06 30.39
C ASP A 438 4.42 1.51 29.24
N ARG A 439 3.25 2.09 29.52
CA ARG A 439 2.31 2.67 28.53
C ARG A 439 2.55 4.18 28.29
N LEU A 440 3.05 4.89 29.30
CA LEU A 440 3.15 6.36 29.35
C LEU A 440 4.37 6.98 28.65
N SER A 441 5.23 6.20 27.97
CA SER A 441 6.42 6.76 27.29
C SER A 441 6.15 7.34 25.90
N CYS A 442 4.94 7.21 25.37
CA CYS A 442 4.65 7.65 24.01
C CYS A 442 4.14 9.10 23.96
N GLY A 443 4.82 9.94 23.16
CA GLY A 443 4.42 11.33 22.94
C GLY A 443 3.09 11.44 22.19
N ASP A 444 2.18 12.26 22.71
CA ASP A 444 0.80 12.41 22.23
C ASP A 444 0.62 13.40 21.06
N SER A 445 1.68 14.12 20.70
CA SER A 445 1.62 15.16 19.68
C SER A 445 1.43 14.60 18.27
N MET A 446 0.43 15.15 17.55
CA MET A 446 0.18 14.89 16.13
C MET A 446 0.72 16.04 15.27
N VAL A 447 1.00 15.74 13.99
CA VAL A 447 1.36 16.76 13.00
C VAL A 447 0.13 17.64 12.73
N PRO A 448 0.26 18.97 12.78
CA PRO A 448 -0.85 19.87 12.49
C PRO A 448 -1.27 19.73 11.01
N LEU A 449 -2.58 19.82 10.78
CA LEU A 449 -3.14 19.70 9.43
C LEU A 449 -2.82 20.96 8.60
N PRO A 450 -2.49 20.81 7.31
CA PRO A 450 -2.34 21.95 6.41
C PRO A 450 -3.71 22.60 6.18
N VAL A 451 -3.76 23.93 6.25
CA VAL A 451 -4.95 24.74 5.93
C VAL A 451 -4.65 25.52 4.66
N LEU A 452 -5.56 25.49 3.68
CA LEU A 452 -5.43 26.28 2.46
C LEU A 452 -5.57 27.77 2.78
N ASP A 453 -4.44 28.46 2.93
CA ASP A 453 -4.43 29.92 3.08
C ASP A 453 -4.63 30.61 1.73
N ARG A 454 -5.89 30.69 1.31
CA ARG A 454 -6.27 31.36 0.06
C ARG A 454 -5.96 32.85 0.06
N LYS A 455 -5.84 33.48 1.23
CA LYS A 455 -5.62 34.93 1.34
C LYS A 455 -4.18 35.32 1.02
N SER A 456 -3.22 34.41 1.20
CA SER A 456 -1.83 34.66 0.82
C SER A 456 -1.53 34.41 -0.66
N VAL A 457 -2.48 33.86 -1.43
CA VAL A 457 -2.29 33.61 -2.86
C VAL A 457 -2.46 34.90 -3.66
N VAL A 458 -1.41 35.31 -4.37
CA VAL A 458 -1.47 36.42 -5.33
C VAL A 458 -2.34 36.01 -6.52
N ILE A 459 -3.53 36.58 -6.61
CA ILE A 459 -4.45 36.37 -7.74
C ILE A 459 -3.87 37.09 -8.95
N LYS A 460 -3.54 36.34 -10.00
CA LYS A 460 -3.17 36.92 -11.30
C LYS A 460 -4.45 37.27 -12.05
N PRO A 461 -4.75 38.56 -12.30
CA PRO A 461 -5.93 38.93 -13.05
C PRO A 461 -5.86 38.34 -14.46
N TYR A 462 -6.99 37.82 -14.93
CA TYR A 462 -7.13 37.44 -16.33
C TYR A 462 -7.08 38.72 -17.18
N VAL A 463 -5.99 38.89 -17.92
CA VAL A 463 -5.90 39.92 -18.95
C VAL A 463 -6.52 39.32 -20.20
N ALA A 464 -7.76 39.71 -20.48
CA ALA A 464 -8.34 39.43 -21.79
C ALA A 464 -7.41 40.00 -22.85
N VAL A 465 -6.96 39.18 -23.79
CA VAL A 465 -6.39 39.70 -25.02
C VAL A 465 -7.51 40.54 -25.65
N SER A 466 -7.33 41.87 -25.72
CA SER A 466 -8.36 42.71 -26.33
C SER A 466 -8.59 42.19 -27.74
N SER A 467 -9.86 42.03 -28.10
CA SER A 467 -10.26 41.80 -29.49
C SER A 467 -10.20 43.12 -30.27
N ASP A 468 -9.21 43.99 -29.99
CA ASP A 468 -8.86 44.96 -31.00
C ASP A 468 -8.54 44.13 -32.23
N ALA A 469 -9.40 44.28 -33.24
CA ALA A 469 -9.13 43.75 -34.57
C ALA A 469 -7.65 44.04 -34.84
N PRO A 470 -6.85 43.07 -35.30
CA PRO A 470 -5.49 43.37 -35.69
C PRO A 470 -5.57 44.61 -36.57
N ALA A 471 -4.92 45.69 -36.12
CA ALA A 471 -4.96 46.96 -36.81
C ALA A 471 -4.80 46.67 -38.30
N GLU A 472 -5.73 47.20 -39.10
CA GLU A 472 -5.77 47.04 -40.54
C GLU A 472 -4.34 46.96 -41.08
N ALA A 473 -4.01 45.80 -41.66
CA ALA A 473 -2.64 45.49 -42.05
C ALA A 473 -2.04 46.71 -42.76
N PRO A 474 -0.87 47.22 -42.32
CA PRO A 474 -0.27 48.35 -43.00
C PRO A 474 -0.08 47.94 -44.46
N LYS A 475 -0.67 48.73 -45.38
CA LYS A 475 -0.43 48.57 -46.82
C LYS A 475 1.09 48.49 -47.01
N PRO A 476 1.61 47.50 -47.76
CA PRO A 476 3.05 47.36 -47.92
C PRO A 476 3.57 48.60 -48.62
N ASP A 477 4.34 49.41 -47.91
CA ASP A 477 5.20 50.41 -48.52
C ASP A 477 6.18 49.68 -49.43
N ALA A 478 6.24 50.12 -50.69
CA ALA A 478 7.21 49.65 -51.65
C ALA A 478 8.62 50.04 -51.17
N ILE A 479 9.43 49.06 -50.78
CA ILE A 479 10.83 49.30 -50.42
C ILE A 479 11.75 48.67 -51.47
N LYS A 480 12.59 49.57 -52.00
CA LYS A 480 13.70 49.36 -52.95
C LYS A 480 14.65 48.22 -52.53
N PRO A 481 15.30 47.56 -53.50
CA PRO A 481 16.14 46.39 -53.26
C PRO A 481 17.49 46.79 -52.65
N MET A 482 17.87 46.12 -51.55
CA MET A 482 19.26 46.11 -51.09
C MET A 482 19.98 44.85 -51.58
N ALA A 483 20.80 45.09 -52.60
CA ALA A 483 22.12 44.52 -52.86
C ALA A 483 22.45 43.11 -52.34
N GLY A 484 22.56 42.17 -53.29
CA GLY A 484 23.76 41.33 -53.38
C GLY A 484 23.68 39.91 -52.80
N GLY A 485 22.66 39.14 -53.15
CA GLY A 485 22.60 37.68 -52.96
C GLY A 485 21.18 37.19 -53.16
N SER A 486 20.95 36.06 -53.86
CA SER A 486 19.58 35.59 -54.00
C SER A 486 19.05 35.16 -52.63
N LEU A 487 17.75 35.40 -52.37
CA LEU A 487 17.09 34.93 -51.14
C LEU A 487 17.31 33.42 -50.93
N ASN A 488 17.32 32.67 -52.04
CA ASN A 488 17.64 31.25 -52.03
C ASN A 488 19.04 30.97 -51.50
N ASP A 489 20.06 31.71 -51.93
CA ASP A 489 21.44 31.53 -51.43
C ASP A 489 21.54 31.81 -49.93
N THR A 490 20.80 32.82 -49.45
CA THR A 490 20.76 33.17 -48.02
C THR A 490 20.13 32.06 -47.19
N LEU A 491 19.04 31.47 -47.67
CA LEU A 491 18.32 30.40 -46.98
C LEU A 491 19.04 29.05 -47.08
N LEU A 492 19.69 28.77 -48.21
CA LEU A 492 20.56 27.61 -48.37
C LEU A 492 21.76 27.69 -47.42
N LYS A 493 22.37 28.88 -47.31
CA LYS A 493 23.45 29.12 -46.35
C LYS A 493 22.95 28.94 -44.92
N LEU A 494 21.78 29.47 -44.57
CA LEU A 494 21.18 29.28 -43.25
C LEU A 494 20.98 27.79 -42.92
N ALA A 495 20.43 27.00 -43.84
CA ALA A 495 20.22 25.56 -43.63
C ALA A 495 21.56 24.83 -43.45
N SER A 496 22.57 25.17 -44.25
CA SER A 496 23.93 24.66 -44.12
C SER A 496 24.53 25.00 -42.75
N ASP A 497 24.50 26.28 -42.35
CA ASP A 497 25.05 26.75 -41.07
C ASP A 497 24.32 26.13 -39.87
N TRP A 498 22.99 25.93 -39.97
CA TRP A 498 22.20 25.22 -38.98
C TRP A 498 22.65 23.76 -38.82
N SER A 499 22.84 23.03 -39.92
CA SER A 499 23.34 21.64 -39.89
C SER A 499 24.77 21.53 -39.38
N ALA A 500 25.62 22.53 -39.66
CA ALA A 500 26.99 22.60 -39.20
C ALA A 500 27.06 22.91 -37.69
N ALA A 501 26.25 23.85 -37.19
CA ALA A 501 26.14 24.14 -35.76
C ALA A 501 25.65 22.92 -34.98
N TRP A 502 24.70 22.16 -35.54
CA TRP A 502 24.25 20.90 -34.97
C TRP A 502 25.39 19.86 -34.99
N SER A 503 25.98 19.56 -36.15
CA SER A 503 27.06 18.57 -36.28
C SER A 503 28.26 18.87 -35.36
N GLY A 504 28.60 20.16 -35.21
CA GLY A 504 29.66 20.65 -34.34
C GLY A 504 29.29 20.77 -32.85
N LYS A 505 28.08 20.38 -32.46
CA LYS A 505 27.56 20.50 -31.08
C LYS A 505 27.66 21.92 -30.50
N GLN A 506 27.55 22.94 -31.36
CA GLN A 506 27.55 24.34 -30.95
C GLN A 506 26.15 24.74 -30.47
N VAL A 507 25.82 24.38 -29.24
CA VAL A 507 24.45 24.40 -28.73
C VAL A 507 23.81 25.79 -28.76
N ASP A 508 24.52 26.84 -28.34
CA ASP A 508 23.98 28.20 -28.33
C ASP A 508 23.82 28.76 -29.76
N ALA A 509 24.74 28.44 -30.68
CA ALA A 509 24.63 28.81 -32.08
C ALA A 509 23.45 28.09 -32.77
N TYR A 510 23.26 26.80 -32.49
CA TYR A 510 22.13 26.01 -32.98
C TYR A 510 20.79 26.59 -32.50
N LEU A 511 20.67 26.92 -31.21
CA LEU A 511 19.44 27.49 -30.65
C LEU A 511 19.15 28.90 -31.18
N ALA A 512 20.18 29.66 -31.59
CA ALA A 512 20.02 31.01 -32.14
C ALA A 512 19.33 31.05 -33.52
N PHE A 513 19.25 29.93 -34.24
CA PHE A 513 18.46 29.84 -35.48
C PHE A 513 16.95 29.87 -35.24
N TYR A 514 16.50 29.64 -34.02
CA TYR A 514 15.08 29.56 -33.68
C TYR A 514 14.56 30.90 -33.15
N ALA A 515 13.38 31.30 -33.60
CA ALA A 515 12.72 32.52 -33.13
C ALA A 515 12.22 32.35 -31.68
N ASP A 516 11.91 33.46 -31.01
CA ASP A 516 11.26 33.42 -29.69
C ASP A 516 9.81 32.90 -29.78
N SER A 517 9.17 33.08 -30.94
CA SER A 517 7.86 32.53 -31.29
C SER A 517 7.90 31.08 -31.80
N PHE A 518 9.05 30.39 -31.69
CA PHE A 518 9.17 29.01 -32.16
C PHE A 518 8.21 28.07 -31.43
N VAL A 519 7.45 27.27 -32.20
CA VAL A 519 6.52 26.26 -31.69
C VAL A 519 7.15 24.87 -31.91
N PRO A 520 7.62 24.19 -30.84
CA PRO A 520 8.16 22.84 -30.95
C PRO A 520 7.10 21.80 -31.35
N GLU A 521 7.51 20.83 -32.15
CA GLU A 521 6.71 19.62 -32.44
C GLU A 521 6.49 18.81 -31.14
N GLY A 522 5.27 18.31 -30.92
CA GLY A 522 4.92 17.50 -29.74
C GLY A 522 4.42 18.26 -28.50
N GLY A 523 4.03 19.53 -28.62
CA GLY A 523 3.30 20.28 -27.58
C GLY A 523 4.14 20.77 -26.39
N LEU A 524 5.47 20.65 -26.46
CA LEU A 524 6.39 21.20 -25.45
C LEU A 524 6.47 22.73 -25.54
N SER A 525 6.69 23.41 -24.41
CA SER A 525 7.08 24.81 -24.45
C SER A 525 8.48 24.98 -25.02
N ARG A 526 8.77 26.14 -25.64
CA ARG A 526 10.10 26.43 -26.22
C ARG A 526 11.22 26.24 -25.19
N ASP A 527 11.02 26.65 -23.95
CA ASP A 527 12.01 26.51 -22.88
C ASP A 527 12.25 25.06 -22.49
N GLN A 528 11.19 24.24 -22.42
CA GLN A 528 11.30 22.80 -22.17
C GLN A 528 12.03 22.10 -23.31
N TRP A 529 11.68 22.43 -24.56
CA TRP A 529 12.36 21.91 -25.75
C TRP A 529 13.83 22.29 -25.80
N ALA A 530 14.17 23.56 -25.52
CA ALA A 530 15.55 24.04 -25.51
C ALA A 530 16.38 23.31 -24.45
N LYS A 531 15.85 23.11 -23.24
CA LYS A 531 16.51 22.31 -22.19
C LYS A 531 16.75 20.86 -22.65
N GLN A 532 15.75 20.24 -23.28
CA GLN A 532 15.88 18.88 -23.80
C GLN A 532 16.95 18.79 -24.90
N ARG A 533 17.02 19.78 -25.81
CA ARG A 533 18.03 19.84 -26.88
C ARG A 533 19.43 20.06 -26.34
N ARG A 534 19.62 20.96 -25.36
CA ARG A 534 20.91 21.16 -24.68
C ARG A 534 21.44 19.85 -24.09
N ALA A 535 20.58 19.10 -23.39
CA ALA A 535 20.96 17.82 -22.79
C ALA A 535 21.35 16.76 -23.84
N ARG A 536 20.66 16.69 -24.99
CA ARG A 536 20.96 15.73 -26.06
C ARG A 536 22.27 16.06 -26.79
N LEU A 537 22.52 17.33 -27.10
CA LEU A 537 23.72 17.76 -27.83
C LEU A 537 24.99 17.63 -26.99
N ASN A 538 24.90 17.78 -25.66
CA ASN A 538 26.04 17.67 -24.74
C ASN A 538 26.49 16.23 -24.45
N LYS A 539 25.80 15.20 -24.96
CA LYS A 539 26.24 13.81 -24.78
C LYS A 539 27.62 13.59 -25.44
N PRO A 540 28.50 12.70 -24.92
CA PRO A 540 29.76 12.36 -25.56
C PRO A 540 29.58 11.71 -26.95
N GLY A 541 30.58 11.82 -27.83
CA GLY A 541 30.60 11.21 -29.18
C GLY A 541 30.49 12.21 -30.32
N THR A 542 30.78 11.80 -31.56
CA THR A 542 30.66 12.66 -32.74
C THR A 542 29.27 12.51 -33.34
N ILE A 543 28.69 13.60 -33.86
CA ILE A 543 27.43 13.58 -34.59
C ILE A 543 27.65 14.20 -35.98
N SER A 544 26.97 13.66 -36.99
CA SER A 544 26.97 14.17 -38.35
C SER A 544 25.54 14.38 -38.82
N VAL A 545 25.26 15.58 -39.32
CA VAL A 545 23.97 15.95 -39.91
C VAL A 545 24.24 16.44 -41.33
N LYS A 546 23.80 15.67 -42.33
CA LYS A 546 23.89 16.05 -43.74
C LYS A 546 22.50 16.39 -44.27
N LEU A 547 22.43 17.45 -45.08
CA LEU A 547 21.20 17.86 -45.75
C LEU A 547 21.30 17.50 -47.23
N GLU A 548 20.33 16.73 -47.71
CA GLU A 548 20.17 16.33 -49.10
C GLU A 548 18.89 16.96 -49.67
N ASP A 549 18.84 17.14 -50.98
CA ASP A 549 17.65 17.63 -51.71
C ASP A 549 17.03 18.92 -51.14
N VAL A 550 17.88 19.89 -50.74
CA VAL A 550 17.41 21.15 -50.14
C VAL A 550 16.64 21.98 -51.16
N LYS A 551 15.34 22.18 -50.91
CA LYS A 551 14.42 22.98 -51.69
C LYS A 551 13.98 24.19 -50.88
N VAL A 552 14.12 25.37 -51.47
CA VAL A 552 13.68 26.64 -50.88
C VAL A 552 12.46 27.14 -51.65
N SER A 553 11.40 27.47 -50.92
CA SER A 553 10.22 28.14 -51.47
C SER A 553 9.94 29.40 -50.65
N SER A 554 10.00 30.57 -51.29
CA SER A 554 9.51 31.82 -50.70
C SER A 554 7.97 31.81 -50.68
N GLN A 555 7.38 32.20 -49.55
CA GLN A 555 5.93 32.41 -49.44
C GLN A 555 5.64 33.92 -49.43
N GLU A 556 4.41 34.33 -49.76
CA GLU A 556 4.00 35.73 -49.69
C GLU A 556 4.20 36.30 -48.27
N GLY A 557 4.88 37.46 -48.19
CA GLY A 557 5.14 38.21 -46.96
C GLY A 557 6.20 37.59 -46.04
N SER A 558 7.44 38.10 -46.06
CA SER A 558 8.55 37.85 -45.09
C SER A 558 8.70 36.42 -44.54
N LYS A 559 8.24 35.41 -45.27
CA LYS A 559 8.17 34.00 -44.88
C LYS A 559 8.84 33.15 -45.94
N ALA A 560 9.56 32.14 -45.48
CA ALA A 560 10.19 31.17 -46.35
C ALA A 560 10.01 29.77 -45.78
N ARG A 561 10.04 28.78 -46.67
CA ARG A 561 10.02 27.38 -46.30
C ARG A 561 11.23 26.69 -46.93
N VAL A 562 11.96 25.93 -46.11
CA VAL A 562 13.09 25.12 -46.54
C VAL A 562 12.76 23.66 -46.27
N GLN A 563 12.75 22.84 -47.30
CA GLN A 563 12.49 21.40 -47.22
C GLN A 563 13.75 20.64 -47.61
N PHE A 564 14.11 19.61 -46.86
CA PHE A 564 15.30 18.81 -47.14
C PHE A 564 15.16 17.41 -46.55
N ARG A 565 15.91 16.46 -47.09
CA ARG A 565 16.14 15.16 -46.48
C ARG A 565 17.34 15.28 -45.53
N GLN A 566 17.13 15.01 -44.26
CA GLN A 566 18.17 15.04 -43.24
C GLN A 566 18.70 13.63 -42.99
N VAL A 567 20.00 13.42 -43.20
CA VAL A 567 20.70 12.19 -42.81
C VAL A 567 21.48 12.46 -41.53
N TYR A 568 21.09 11.81 -40.45
CA TYR A 568 21.72 11.88 -39.13
C TYR A 568 22.54 10.62 -38.85
N GLN A 569 23.74 10.79 -38.32
CA GLN A 569 24.59 9.68 -37.85
C GLN A 569 25.30 10.04 -36.53
N SER A 570 25.29 9.12 -35.57
CA SER A 570 26.12 9.09 -34.36
C SER A 570 26.85 7.74 -34.27
N ALA A 571 27.60 7.51 -33.19
CA ALA A 571 28.32 6.25 -32.99
C ALA A 571 27.41 5.00 -32.88
N ASP A 572 26.17 5.20 -32.45
CA ASP A 572 25.21 4.16 -32.04
C ASP A 572 23.85 4.27 -32.75
N PHE A 573 23.64 5.30 -33.58
CA PHE A 573 22.34 5.55 -34.20
C PHE A 573 22.50 6.26 -35.56
N SER A 574 21.67 5.89 -36.53
CA SER A 574 21.54 6.61 -37.79
C SER A 574 20.08 6.71 -38.19
N ASP A 575 19.68 7.85 -38.72
CA ASP A 575 18.30 8.12 -39.12
C ASP A 575 18.26 8.99 -40.37
N THR A 576 17.23 8.83 -41.19
CA THR A 576 17.00 9.65 -42.39
C THR A 576 15.54 10.07 -42.46
N VAL A 577 15.29 11.38 -42.34
CA VAL A 577 13.95 11.94 -42.24
C VAL A 577 13.76 13.13 -43.19
N ASN A 578 12.53 13.34 -43.66
CA ASN A 578 12.19 14.54 -44.42
C ASN A 578 11.79 15.65 -43.47
N LYS A 579 12.49 16.79 -43.53
CA LYS A 579 12.22 17.95 -42.67
C LYS A 579 11.72 19.13 -43.47
N THR A 580 10.82 19.87 -42.83
CA THR A 580 10.34 21.17 -43.30
C THR A 580 10.58 22.20 -42.21
N LEU A 581 11.38 23.22 -42.52
CA LEU A 581 11.58 24.41 -41.70
C LEU A 581 10.72 25.54 -42.25
N GLU A 582 9.91 26.15 -41.38
CA GLU A 582 9.20 27.39 -41.68
C GLU A 582 9.95 28.54 -41.03
N LEU A 583 10.30 29.56 -41.81
CA LEU A 583 11.11 30.69 -41.39
C LEU A 583 10.37 32.01 -41.59
N VAL A 584 10.68 32.95 -40.70
CA VAL A 584 10.24 34.35 -40.78
C VAL A 584 11.48 35.23 -40.76
N GLN A 585 11.44 36.34 -41.50
CA GLN A 585 12.45 37.37 -41.42
C GLN A 585 12.23 38.21 -40.15
N ASP A 586 13.20 38.14 -39.23
CA ASP A 586 13.28 38.90 -37.99
C ASP A 586 14.43 39.92 -38.08
N GLY A 587 14.09 41.15 -38.45
CA GLY A 587 15.06 42.20 -38.79
C GLY A 587 15.91 41.83 -40.01
N ASN A 588 17.23 41.78 -39.83
CA ASN A 588 18.19 41.40 -40.87
C ASN A 588 18.53 39.90 -40.88
N LYS A 589 17.80 39.05 -40.15
CA LYS A 589 18.07 37.60 -40.05
C LYS A 589 16.81 36.78 -40.33
N TRP A 590 17.00 35.59 -40.89
CA TRP A 590 15.94 34.58 -40.99
C TRP A 590 15.99 33.69 -39.76
N ARG A 591 14.82 33.39 -39.17
CA ARG A 591 14.71 32.50 -38.01
C ARG A 591 13.61 31.46 -38.19
N ILE A 592 13.83 30.27 -37.66
CA ILE A 592 12.92 29.13 -37.68
C ILE A 592 11.79 29.36 -36.67
N VAL A 593 10.55 29.34 -37.15
CA VAL A 593 9.33 29.47 -36.32
C VAL A 593 8.59 28.14 -36.15
N ALA A 594 8.80 27.18 -37.06
CA ALA A 594 8.32 25.82 -36.92
C ALA A 594 9.27 24.83 -37.61
N GLU A 595 9.44 23.67 -36.99
CA GLU A 595 10.19 22.53 -37.53
C GLU A 595 9.25 21.32 -37.51
N ARG A 596 9.04 20.69 -38.68
CA ARG A 596 8.17 19.52 -38.82
C ARG A 596 8.94 18.37 -39.44
N THR A 597 8.70 17.17 -38.93
CA THR A 597 9.33 15.94 -39.43
C THR A 597 8.26 15.07 -40.06
N ALA A 598 8.39 14.77 -41.35
CA ALA A 598 7.58 13.76 -42.01
C ALA A 598 8.36 12.42 -42.00
N PRO A 599 7.69 11.29 -41.70
CA PRO A 599 8.30 9.97 -41.74
C PRO A 599 8.80 9.59 -43.15
#